data_AF-A0A2P7B532-F1
#
_entry.id   AF-A0A2P7B532-F1
#
_cell.length_a   1.000
_cell.length_b   1.000
_cell.length_c   1.000
_cell.angle_alpha   90.00
_cell.angle_beta   90.00
_cell.angle_gamma   90.00
#
_symmetry.space_group_name_H-M   'P 1'
#
loop_
_entity.id
_entity.type
_entity.pdbx_description
1 polymer ?
#
loop_
_entity_poly.entity_id
_entity_poly.type
_entity_poly.pdbx_seq_one_letter_code
_entity_poly.pdbx_strand_id
1 'polypeptide(L)'
;MKLRLLLFFLLLSSPAGAMTAAELLDAEKRFATGYIFGAVEYQTGVAFNDDFAARRQEIRQCLLSGQFTSDALYVTVTAFIRNHPGTRQNSAVRAIVQAVNEICPQGGK
;
A
#
# COMPACT_ATOMS: atom_id res chain seq x y z
N MET A 1 -9.82 24.37 -36.51
CA MET A 1 -10.72 23.59 -35.62
C MET A 1 -10.05 22.42 -34.89
N LYS A 2 -9.23 21.59 -35.56
CA LYS A 2 -8.59 20.41 -34.93
C LYS A 2 -7.73 20.72 -33.69
N LEU A 3 -6.98 21.83 -33.68
CA LEU A 3 -6.07 22.19 -32.57
C LEU A 3 -6.80 22.60 -31.28
N ARG A 4 -7.96 23.28 -31.41
CA ARG A 4 -8.75 23.72 -30.25
C ARG A 4 -9.44 22.55 -29.55
N LEU A 5 -9.80 21.51 -30.31
CA LEU A 5 -10.39 20.29 -29.77
C LEU A 5 -9.36 19.48 -28.97
N LEU A 6 -8.13 19.36 -29.48
CA LEU A 6 -7.01 18.69 -28.79
C LEU A 6 -6.64 19.38 -27.47
N LEU A 7 -6.63 20.71 -27.42
CA LEU A 7 -6.38 21.44 -26.18
C LEU A 7 -7.46 21.20 -25.12
N PHE A 8 -8.72 21.08 -25.54
CA PHE A 8 -9.82 20.79 -24.63
C PHE A 8 -9.70 19.38 -24.04
N PHE A 9 -9.33 18.38 -24.86
CA PHE A 9 -9.09 17.01 -24.36
C PHE A 9 -7.89 16.90 -23.39
N LEU A 10 -6.84 17.70 -23.60
CA LEU A 10 -5.69 17.75 -22.68
C LEU A 10 -6.01 18.41 -21.33
N LEU A 11 -7.06 19.22 -21.25
CA LEU A 11 -7.52 19.86 -20.02
C LEU A 11 -8.54 18.99 -19.25
N LEU A 12 -9.06 17.93 -19.87
CA LEU A 12 -9.99 16.98 -19.24
C LEU A 12 -9.31 15.72 -18.68
N SER A 13 -8.00 15.55 -18.84
CA SER A 13 -7.30 14.48 -18.13
C SER A 13 -7.29 14.81 -16.64
N SER A 14 -8.21 14.22 -15.88
CA SER A 14 -8.14 14.22 -14.42
C SER A 14 -6.75 13.73 -14.00
N PRO A 15 -6.08 14.41 -13.05
CA PRO A 15 -4.82 13.92 -12.52
C PRO A 15 -5.06 12.52 -11.99
N ALA A 16 -4.34 11.53 -12.54
CA ALA A 16 -4.38 10.17 -12.04
C ALA A 16 -3.77 10.18 -10.63
N GLY A 17 -4.64 10.25 -9.63
CA GLY A 17 -4.25 10.16 -8.22
C GLY A 17 -3.89 8.73 -7.87
N ALA A 18 -2.87 8.56 -7.03
CA ALA A 18 -2.66 7.28 -6.37
C ALA A 18 -3.87 6.99 -5.47
N MET A 19 -4.35 5.74 -5.48
CA MET A 19 -5.42 5.30 -4.59
C MET A 19 -5.09 5.67 -3.14
N THR A 20 -6.02 6.32 -2.47
CA THR A 20 -5.92 6.70 -1.06
C THR A 20 -6.26 5.52 -0.15
N ALA A 21 -5.83 5.59 1.12
CA ALA A 21 -6.21 4.60 2.11
C ALA A 21 -7.72 4.62 2.41
N ALA A 22 -8.39 5.76 2.24
CA ALA A 22 -9.85 5.84 2.30
C ALA A 22 -10.52 5.05 1.16
N GLU A 23 -10.11 5.29 -0.09
CA GLU A 23 -10.62 4.54 -1.24
C GLU A 23 -10.35 3.03 -1.11
N LEU A 24 -9.22 2.65 -0.51
CA LEU A 24 -8.90 1.24 -0.25
C LEU A 24 -9.88 0.61 0.74
N LEU A 25 -10.35 1.35 1.75
CA LEU A 25 -11.35 0.86 2.71
C LEU A 25 -12.74 0.69 2.07
N ASP A 26 -13.07 1.54 1.11
CA ASP A 26 -14.36 1.53 0.42
C ASP A 26 -14.38 0.57 -0.79
N ALA A 27 -13.22 0.09 -1.22
CA ALA A 27 -13.11 -0.84 -2.33
C ALA A 27 -13.68 -2.23 -2.02
N GLU A 28 -14.07 -2.94 -3.09
CA GLU A 28 -14.49 -4.34 -2.98
C GLU A 28 -13.39 -5.19 -2.34
N LYS A 29 -13.79 -6.11 -1.46
CA LYS A 29 -12.86 -6.86 -0.61
C LYS A 29 -11.78 -7.60 -1.39
N ARG A 30 -12.13 -8.32 -2.46
CA ARG A 30 -11.13 -9.09 -3.24
C ARG A 30 -10.14 -8.15 -3.91
N PHE A 31 -10.61 -7.04 -4.46
CA PHE A 31 -9.72 -6.00 -4.99
C PHE A 31 -8.76 -5.48 -3.91
N ALA A 32 -9.29 -5.05 -2.77
CA ALA A 32 -8.48 -4.52 -1.68
C ALA A 32 -7.46 -5.54 -1.14
N THR A 33 -7.87 -6.80 -1.03
CA THR A 33 -6.99 -7.91 -0.61
C THR A 33 -5.83 -8.09 -1.59
N GLY A 34 -6.10 -8.13 -2.89
CA GLY A 34 -5.07 -8.24 -3.93
C GLY A 34 -4.15 -7.01 -3.97
N TYR A 35 -4.71 -5.81 -3.82
CA TYR A 35 -3.95 -4.56 -3.77
C TYR A 35 -2.96 -4.54 -2.59
N ILE A 36 -3.44 -4.89 -1.39
CA ILE A 36 -2.63 -4.96 -0.18
C ILE A 36 -1.53 -5.99 -0.35
N PHE A 37 -1.88 -7.21 -0.75
CA PHE A 37 -0.92 -8.28 -0.94
C PHE A 37 0.16 -7.92 -1.96
N GLY A 38 -0.23 -7.37 -3.12
CA GLY A 38 0.70 -6.91 -4.14
C GLY A 38 1.64 -5.80 -3.65
N ALA A 39 1.14 -4.85 -2.85
CA ALA A 39 1.98 -3.81 -2.27
C ALA A 39 3.01 -4.37 -1.27
N VAL A 40 2.61 -5.35 -0.45
CA VAL A 40 3.50 -6.02 0.50
C VAL A 40 4.57 -6.85 -0.23
N GLU A 41 4.17 -7.63 -1.23
CA GLU A 41 5.08 -8.43 -2.07
C GLU A 41 6.08 -7.52 -2.82
N TYR A 42 5.62 -6.40 -3.38
CA TYR A 42 6.51 -5.44 -4.02
C TYR A 42 7.53 -4.87 -3.02
N GLN A 43 7.07 -4.46 -1.84
CA GLN A 43 7.91 -3.84 -0.82
C GLN A 43 8.95 -4.79 -0.20
N THR A 44 8.66 -6.09 -0.17
CA THR A 44 9.50 -7.10 0.51
C THR A 44 10.25 -8.03 -0.44
N GLY A 45 9.70 -8.28 -1.63
CA GLY A 45 10.22 -9.21 -2.61
C GLY A 45 11.12 -8.59 -3.67
N VAL A 46 10.94 -7.29 -4.00
CA VAL A 46 11.76 -6.63 -5.01
C VAL A 46 13.09 -6.20 -4.39
N ALA A 47 14.15 -6.92 -4.75
CA ALA A 47 15.50 -6.62 -4.31
C ALA A 47 16.06 -5.41 -5.10
N PHE A 48 16.21 -4.29 -4.40
CA PHE A 48 17.06 -3.19 -4.83
C PHE A 48 18.35 -3.20 -4.02
N ASN A 49 19.47 -2.79 -4.64
CA ASN A 49 20.69 -2.52 -3.89
C ASN A 49 20.56 -1.13 -3.26
N ASP A 50 19.90 -1.07 -2.10
CA ASP A 50 19.64 0.13 -1.34
C ASP A 50 19.87 -0.11 0.16
N ASP A 51 19.87 0.98 0.94
CA ASP A 51 20.06 0.95 2.39
C ASP A 51 18.92 0.22 3.15
N PHE A 52 17.84 -0.14 2.45
CA PHE A 52 16.67 -0.80 3.04
C PHE A 52 16.68 -2.32 2.88
N ALA A 53 17.72 -2.91 2.27
CA ALA A 53 17.81 -4.35 2.03
C ALA A 53 17.68 -5.19 3.31
N ALA A 54 18.39 -4.81 4.38
CA ALA A 54 18.29 -5.49 5.68
C ALA A 54 16.86 -5.41 6.23
N ARG A 55 16.25 -4.23 6.16
CA ARG A 55 14.90 -4.00 6.67
C ARG A 55 13.84 -4.79 5.88
N ARG A 56 13.96 -4.88 4.55
CA ARG A 56 13.06 -5.71 3.73
C ARG A 56 13.15 -7.18 4.14
N GLN A 57 14.36 -7.67 4.37
CA GLN A 57 14.57 -9.05 4.80
C GLN A 57 13.95 -9.33 6.17
N GLU A 58 14.10 -8.42 7.14
CA GLU A 58 13.45 -8.52 8.45
C GLU A 58 11.92 -8.62 8.33
N ILE A 59 11.31 -7.70 7.57
CA ILE A 59 9.86 -7.70 7.35
C ILE A 59 9.43 -9.01 6.70
N ARG A 60 10.15 -9.46 5.66
CA ARG A 60 9.85 -10.73 4.98
C ARG A 60 9.91 -11.91 5.96
N GLN A 61 10.93 -11.99 6.80
CA GLN A 61 11.05 -13.08 7.79
C GLN A 61 9.95 -13.02 8.84
N CYS A 62 9.58 -11.83 9.31
CA CYS A 62 8.47 -11.65 10.23
C CYS A 62 7.14 -12.12 9.62
N LEU A 63 6.83 -11.72 8.38
CA LEU A 63 5.60 -12.10 7.70
C LEU A 63 5.53 -13.62 7.45
N LEU A 64 6.64 -14.24 7.04
CA LEU A 64 6.73 -15.69 6.83
C LEU A 64 6.62 -16.47 8.14
N SER A 65 7.31 -16.03 9.19
CA SER A 65 7.29 -16.68 10.51
C SER A 65 5.92 -16.55 11.18
N GLY A 66 5.27 -15.41 11.01
CA GLY A 66 3.90 -15.16 11.46
C GLY A 66 2.82 -15.79 10.57
N GLN A 67 3.19 -16.46 9.48
CA GLN A 67 2.28 -17.11 8.53
C GLN A 67 1.17 -16.18 8.02
N PHE A 68 1.53 -14.93 7.71
CA PHE A 68 0.55 -13.94 7.23
C PHE A 68 0.00 -14.34 5.86
N THR A 69 -1.28 -14.66 5.81
CA THR A 69 -2.03 -14.86 4.56
C THR A 69 -2.49 -13.52 3.97
N SER A 70 -2.92 -13.51 2.71
CA SER A 70 -3.50 -12.32 2.09
C SER A 70 -4.73 -11.79 2.85
N ASP A 71 -5.58 -12.69 3.35
CA ASP A 71 -6.73 -12.32 4.20
C ASP A 71 -6.29 -11.74 5.55
N ALA A 72 -5.27 -12.32 6.18
CA ALA A 72 -4.72 -11.78 7.43
C ALA A 72 -4.17 -10.37 7.22
N LEU A 73 -3.40 -10.16 6.14
CA LEU A 73 -2.90 -8.83 5.76
C LEU A 73 -4.03 -7.84 5.49
N TYR A 74 -5.10 -8.26 4.80
CA TYR A 74 -6.29 -7.44 4.59
C TYR A 74 -6.91 -6.99 5.92
N VAL A 75 -7.14 -7.93 6.85
CA VAL A 75 -7.73 -7.62 8.16
C VAL A 75 -6.83 -6.66 8.94
N THR A 76 -5.53 -6.96 9.02
CA THR A 76 -4.56 -6.13 9.74
C THR A 76 -4.47 -4.72 9.17
N VAL A 77 -4.28 -4.57 7.86
CA VAL A 77 -4.11 -3.26 7.22
C VAL A 77 -5.39 -2.43 7.35
N THR A 78 -6.56 -3.02 7.08
CA THR A 78 -7.81 -2.26 7.18
C THR A 78 -8.14 -1.90 8.62
N ALA A 79 -7.79 -2.73 9.60
CA ALA A 79 -7.88 -2.38 11.03
C ALA A 79 -6.94 -1.21 11.37
N PHE A 80 -5.69 -1.25 10.92
CA PHE A 80 -4.73 -0.16 11.10
C PHE A 80 -5.25 1.17 10.56
N ILE A 81 -5.76 1.21 9.31
CA ILE A 81 -6.27 2.45 8.69
C ILE A 81 -7.49 2.98 9.46
N ARG A 82 -8.37 2.08 9.93
CA ARG A 82 -9.55 2.48 10.72
C ARG A 82 -9.15 3.09 12.06
N ASN A 83 -8.10 2.55 12.71
CA ASN A 83 -7.60 3.02 14.01
C ASN A 83 -6.70 4.27 13.90
N HIS A 84 -6.20 4.58 12.70
CA HIS A 84 -5.33 5.74 12.45
C HIS A 84 -5.97 6.68 11.41
N PRO A 85 -6.97 7.50 11.78
CA PRO A 85 -7.74 8.30 10.82
C PRO A 85 -6.89 9.29 10.03
N GLY A 86 -5.76 9.75 10.58
CA GLY A 86 -4.79 10.60 9.86
C GLY A 86 -4.14 9.91 8.65
N THR A 87 -4.21 8.58 8.55
CA THR A 87 -3.67 7.83 7.40
C THR A 87 -4.61 7.79 6.21
N ARG A 88 -5.90 8.12 6.38
CA ARG A 88 -6.93 7.96 5.33
C ARG A 88 -6.65 8.78 4.07
N GLN A 89 -6.04 9.96 4.23
CA GLN A 89 -5.69 10.86 3.12
C GLN A 89 -4.34 10.51 2.47
N ASN A 90 -3.57 9.60 3.06
CA ASN A 90 -2.33 9.13 2.45
C ASN A 90 -2.62 8.18 1.29
N SER A 91 -1.61 7.96 0.44
CA SER A 91 -1.66 6.84 -0.50
C SER A 91 -1.86 5.52 0.25
N ALA A 92 -2.66 4.64 -0.34
CA ALA A 92 -2.94 3.31 0.18
C ALA A 92 -1.65 2.54 0.50
N VAL A 93 -0.67 2.61 -0.40
CA VAL A 93 0.67 2.00 -0.22
C VAL A 93 1.36 2.51 1.03
N ARG A 94 1.34 3.82 1.31
CA ARG A 94 1.96 4.38 2.52
C ARG A 94 1.31 3.80 3.78
N ALA A 95 -0.02 3.74 3.81
CA ALA A 95 -0.75 3.19 4.95
C ALA A 95 -0.49 1.68 5.13
N ILE A 96 -0.38 0.92 4.03
CA ILE A 96 0.02 -0.50 4.04
C ILE A 96 1.40 -0.67 4.65
N VAL A 97 2.40 0.11 4.21
CA VAL A 97 3.76 0.04 4.73
C VAL A 97 3.81 0.40 6.22
N GLN A 98 3.04 1.38 6.66
CA GLN A 98 2.94 1.73 8.08
C GLN A 98 2.33 0.60 8.90
N ALA A 99 1.24 0.00 8.43
CA ALA A 99 0.62 -1.16 9.08
C ALA A 99 1.59 -2.35 9.19
N VAL A 100 2.33 -2.64 8.12
CA VAL A 100 3.34 -3.72 8.11
C VAL A 100 4.47 -3.44 9.10
N ASN A 101 4.93 -2.19 9.19
CA ASN A 101 5.95 -1.81 10.18
C ASN A 101 5.44 -1.91 11.63
N GLU A 102 4.14 -1.76 11.86
CA GLU A 102 3.54 -1.96 13.19
C GLU A 102 3.52 -3.44 13.60
N ILE A 103 3.11 -4.35 12.71
CA ILE A 103 3.07 -5.79 13.02
C ILE A 103 4.44 -6.46 12.98
N CYS A 104 5.38 -5.91 12.20
CA CYS A 104 6.73 -6.40 12.06
C CYS A 104 7.71 -5.29 12.46
N PRO A 105 7.79 -4.91 13.75
CA PRO A 105 8.65 -3.80 14.18
C PRO A 105 10.13 -4.07 13.87
N GLN A 106 10.95 -3.01 13.88
CA GLN A 106 12.40 -3.18 13.81
C GLN A 106 12.88 -3.90 15.08
N GLY A 107 13.71 -4.93 14.91
CA GLY A 107 14.30 -5.65 16.04
C GLY A 107 15.27 -4.73 16.78
N GLY A 108 14.88 -4.25 17.96
CA GLY A 108 15.73 -3.42 18.83
C GLY A 108 15.28 -1.97 19.03
N LYS A 109 14.02 -1.77 19.46
CA LYS A 109 13.66 -0.64 20.31
C LYS A 109 13.03 -1.17 21.60
#